data_AF-A0A816UEU5-F1
#
_entry.id   AF-A0A816UEU5-F1
#
_cell.length_a   1.000
_cell.length_b   1.000
_cell.length_c   1.000
_cell.angle_alpha   90.00
_cell.angle_beta   90.00
_cell.angle_gamma   90.00
#
_symmetry.space_group_name_H-M   'P 1'
#
loop_
_entity.id
_entity.type
_entity.pdbx_description
1 polymer ?
#
loop_
_entity_poly.entity_id
_entity_poly.type
_entity_poly.pdbx_seq_one_letter_code
_entity_poly.pdbx_strand_id
1 'polypeptide(L)'
;MASRPYFQDTATDLQTLTSKEIEAALISATKHTFSSIANPRVNMLMKRIRAVGGNVMGSAYSRASLRTHIHALIFNQGLPSIFMTINLADIHSRVALHFAGVDLDLDTILPETIPSTYERAQIIASHPVATARFLNVLISSILKCMVEKSVLGPIKAYFSTVEK
;
A
#
# COMPACT_ATOMS: atom_id res chain seq x y z
N MET A 1 16.99 19.00 18.42
CA MET A 1 16.03 18.98 17.29
C MET A 1 16.75 19.50 16.06
N ALA A 2 17.00 18.65 15.06
CA ALA A 2 17.60 19.12 13.81
C ALA A 2 16.58 19.95 13.03
N SER A 3 16.82 21.26 12.91
CA SER A 3 16.06 22.11 11.99
C SER A 3 16.21 21.52 10.58
N ARG A 4 15.08 21.20 9.95
CA ARG A 4 15.05 20.77 8.54
C ARG A 4 14.92 22.05 7.70
N PRO A 5 16.02 22.65 7.20
CA PRO A 5 15.98 23.94 6.49
C PRO A 5 15.01 23.93 5.32
N TYR A 6 14.84 22.75 4.71
CA TYR A 6 13.99 22.51 3.56
C TYR A 6 12.51 22.85 3.75
N PHE A 7 11.97 22.81 4.97
CA PHE A 7 10.53 23.05 5.19
C PHE A 7 10.14 24.52 5.03
N GLN A 8 10.94 25.45 5.57
CA GLN A 8 10.66 26.88 5.45
C GLN A 8 10.83 27.36 4.00
N ASP A 9 11.92 26.97 3.35
CA ASP A 9 12.15 27.25 1.92
C ASP A 9 11.00 26.71 1.05
N THR A 10 10.46 25.53 1.41
CA THR A 10 9.32 24.94 0.70
C THR A 10 8.02 25.72 0.92
N ALA A 11 7.76 26.20 2.14
CA ALA A 11 6.59 27.00 2.45
C ALA A 11 6.62 28.35 1.73
N THR A 12 7.78 29.02 1.70
CA THR A 12 7.96 30.28 0.96
C THR A 12 7.79 30.08 -0.54
N ASP A 13 8.41 29.04 -1.11
CA ASP A 13 8.26 28.75 -2.54
C ASP A 13 6.80 28.43 -2.90
N LEU A 14 6.08 27.68 -2.05
CA LEU A 14 4.64 27.41 -2.19
C LEU A 14 3.80 28.70 -2.15
N GLN A 15 4.13 29.65 -1.28
CA GLN A 15 3.41 30.91 -1.16
C GLN A 15 3.65 31.84 -2.36
N THR A 16 4.80 31.73 -3.02
CA THR A 16 5.15 32.58 -4.18
C THR A 16 4.60 32.07 -5.52
N LEU A 17 4.07 30.85 -5.56
CA LEU A 17 3.45 30.28 -6.76
C LEU A 17 2.13 30.97 -7.09
N THR A 18 1.98 31.42 -8.34
CA THR A 18 0.76 32.12 -8.78
C THR A 18 -0.25 31.15 -9.39
N SER A 19 -1.56 31.40 -9.22
CA SER A 19 -2.64 30.58 -9.84
C SER A 19 -2.43 30.34 -11.33
N LYS A 20 -2.01 31.39 -12.07
CA LYS A 20 -1.72 31.33 -13.50
C LYS A 20 -0.62 30.32 -13.86
N GLU A 21 0.39 30.17 -13.01
CA GLU A 21 1.49 29.21 -13.25
C GLU A 21 1.02 27.76 -13.03
N ILE A 22 0.12 27.56 -12.06
CA ILE A 22 -0.49 26.26 -11.77
C ILE A 22 -1.46 25.87 -12.89
N GLU A 23 -2.29 26.80 -13.37
CA GLU A 23 -3.21 26.59 -14.49
C GLU A 23 -2.46 26.25 -15.78
N ALA A 24 -1.37 26.97 -16.09
CA ALA A 24 -0.54 26.67 -17.24
C ALA A 24 0.09 25.27 -17.15
N ALA A 25 0.55 24.88 -15.96
CA ALA A 25 1.07 23.53 -15.71
C ALA A 25 -0.01 22.47 -15.85
N LEU A 26 -1.22 22.71 -15.34
CA LEU A 26 -2.36 21.80 -15.46
C LEU A 26 -2.72 21.58 -16.93
N ILE A 27 -2.84 22.65 -17.72
CA ILE A 27 -3.13 22.58 -19.15
C ILE A 27 -2.06 21.74 -19.89
N SER A 28 -0.79 21.90 -19.52
CA SER A 28 0.29 21.09 -20.11
C SER A 28 0.20 19.60 -19.72
N ALA A 29 -0.15 19.30 -18.48
CA ALA A 29 -0.29 17.94 -17.98
C ALA A 29 -1.49 17.20 -18.62
N THR A 30 -2.63 17.87 -18.78
CA THR A 30 -3.85 17.29 -19.37
C THR A 30 -3.71 17.02 -20.86
N LYS A 31 -2.88 17.79 -21.57
CA LYS A 31 -2.62 17.58 -23.01
C LYS A 31 -1.70 16.40 -23.32
N HIS A 32 -1.31 15.60 -22.31
CA HIS A 32 -0.39 14.45 -22.43
C HIS A 32 0.91 14.74 -23.18
N THR A 33 1.26 16.01 -23.31
CA THR A 33 2.53 16.42 -23.89
C THR A 33 3.53 16.23 -22.76
N PHE A 34 4.31 15.15 -22.81
CA PHE A 34 5.43 14.88 -21.89
C PHE A 34 6.57 15.90 -22.10
N SER A 35 6.26 17.18 -22.23
CA SER A 35 7.26 18.22 -22.04
C SER A 35 7.46 18.37 -20.54
N SER A 36 8.72 18.30 -20.11
CA SER A 36 9.14 18.80 -18.80
C SER A 36 8.42 20.14 -18.58
N ILE A 37 7.61 20.25 -17.52
CA ILE A 37 6.76 21.43 -17.28
C ILE A 37 7.66 22.65 -17.46
N ALA A 38 7.33 23.52 -18.41
CA ALA A 38 8.25 24.55 -18.89
C ALA A 38 8.70 25.54 -17.79
N ASN A 39 8.02 25.53 -16.63
CA ASN A 39 8.34 26.35 -15.48
C ASN A 39 9.22 25.57 -14.46
N PRO A 40 10.50 25.94 -14.29
CA PRO A 40 11.41 25.34 -13.31
C PRO A 40 10.85 25.33 -11.88
N ARG A 41 10.06 26.34 -11.50
CA ARG A 41 9.46 26.44 -10.16
C ARG A 41 8.37 25.38 -9.95
N VAL A 42 7.56 25.11 -10.97
CA VAL A 42 6.57 24.03 -10.90
C VAL A 42 7.25 22.67 -10.87
N ASN A 43 8.35 22.46 -11.60
CA ASN A 43 9.14 21.23 -11.50
C ASN A 43 9.75 21.05 -10.11
N MET A 44 10.29 22.12 -9.52
CA MET A 44 10.81 22.13 -8.15
C MET A 44 9.71 21.74 -7.15
N LEU A 45 8.51 22.32 -7.29
CA LEU A 45 7.34 21.96 -6.50
C LEU A 45 6.99 20.48 -6.65
N MET A 46 6.88 19.97 -7.88
CA MET A 46 6.54 18.57 -8.14
C MET A 46 7.60 17.61 -7.58
N LYS A 47 8.89 17.98 -7.65
CA LYS A 47 9.99 17.22 -7.05
C LYS A 47 9.88 17.17 -5.53
N ARG A 48 9.46 18.27 -4.91
CA ARG A 48 9.21 18.37 -3.46
C ARG A 48 7.99 17.55 -3.02
N ILE A 49 6.89 17.65 -3.76
CA ILE A 49 5.68 16.84 -3.52
C ILE A 49 6.01 15.36 -3.67
N ARG A 50 6.82 14.96 -4.66
CA ARG A 50 7.34 13.59 -4.81
C ARG A 50 8.11 13.14 -3.57
N ALA A 51 9.03 13.96 -3.07
CA ALA A 51 9.85 13.64 -1.91
C ALA A 51 9.00 13.48 -0.62
N VAL A 52 8.02 14.35 -0.40
CA VAL A 52 7.10 14.24 0.75
C VAL A 52 6.16 13.05 0.56
N GLY A 53 5.54 12.94 -0.61
CA GLY A 53 4.56 11.91 -0.92
C GLY A 53 5.15 10.50 -0.90
N GLY A 54 6.44 10.31 -1.20
CA GLY A 54 7.11 9.02 -1.05
C GLY A 54 7.04 8.43 0.37
N ASN A 55 6.96 9.29 1.40
CA ASN A 55 6.83 8.88 2.80
C ASN A 55 5.37 8.66 3.22
N VAL A 56 4.39 9.02 2.38
CA VAL A 56 2.98 8.78 2.63
C VAL A 56 2.63 7.40 2.08
N MET A 57 2.38 6.47 2.99
CA MET A 57 1.95 5.10 2.65
C MET A 57 0.72 5.14 1.74
N GLY A 58 0.73 4.38 0.65
CA GLY A 58 -0.38 4.33 -0.30
C GLY A 58 -0.47 5.51 -1.28
N SER A 59 0.46 6.47 -1.22
CA SER A 59 0.53 7.52 -2.24
C SER A 59 1.00 6.99 -3.60
N ALA A 60 0.70 7.74 -4.67
CA ALA A 60 1.22 7.42 -6.01
C ALA A 60 2.76 7.35 -6.05
N TYR A 61 3.43 8.15 -5.22
CA TYR A 61 4.89 8.18 -5.13
C TYR A 61 5.46 7.01 -4.33
N SER A 62 4.78 6.59 -3.26
CA SER A 62 5.12 5.36 -2.54
C SER A 62 5.01 4.15 -3.47
N ARG A 63 3.90 4.02 -4.23
CA ARG A 63 3.74 2.97 -5.24
C ARG A 63 4.81 3.00 -6.34
N ALA A 64 5.20 4.19 -6.79
CA ALA A 64 6.30 4.34 -7.75
C ALA A 64 7.63 3.84 -7.18
N SER A 65 7.92 4.14 -5.92
CA SER A 65 9.12 3.63 -5.23
C SER A 65 9.09 2.11 -5.10
N LEU A 66 7.96 1.50 -4.70
CA LEU A 66 7.83 0.03 -4.63
C LEU A 66 8.09 -0.63 -6.00
N ARG A 67 7.55 -0.05 -7.08
CA ARG A 67 7.81 -0.54 -8.44
C ARG A 67 9.29 -0.47 -8.82
N THR A 68 10.00 0.59 -8.43
CA THR A 68 11.46 0.68 -8.63
C THR A 68 12.19 -0.45 -7.91
N HIS A 69 11.79 -0.81 -6.69
CA HIS A 69 12.38 -1.95 -5.97
C HIS A 69 12.13 -3.28 -6.70
N ILE A 70 10.91 -3.50 -7.20
CA ILE A 70 10.57 -4.70 -8.00
C ILE A 70 11.46 -4.78 -9.25
N HIS A 71 11.62 -3.68 -10.01
CA HIS A 71 12.48 -3.67 -11.18
C HIS A 71 13.96 -3.90 -10.84
N ALA A 72 14.46 -3.30 -9.75
CA ALA A 72 15.84 -3.53 -9.30
C ALA A 72 16.06 -5.00 -8.92
N LEU A 73 15.06 -5.63 -8.27
CA LEU A 73 15.13 -7.04 -7.94
C LEU A 73 15.12 -7.92 -9.20
N ILE A 74 14.28 -7.61 -10.18
CA ILE A 74 14.23 -8.33 -11.46
C ILE A 74 15.55 -8.21 -12.21
N PHE A 75 16.13 -7.01 -12.24
CA PHE A 75 17.42 -6.78 -12.89
C PHE A 75 18.54 -7.61 -12.25
N ASN A 76 18.55 -7.74 -10.91
CA ASN A 76 19.59 -8.43 -10.17
C ASN A 76 19.38 -9.96 -10.04
N GLN A 77 18.12 -10.40 -9.95
CA GLN A 77 17.76 -11.79 -9.63
C GLN A 77 17.10 -12.55 -10.79
N GLY A 78 16.73 -11.85 -11.86
CA GLY A 78 15.94 -12.40 -12.97
C GLY A 78 14.44 -12.25 -12.75
N LEU A 79 13.65 -12.76 -13.71
CA LEU A 79 12.19 -12.69 -13.64
C LEU A 79 11.65 -13.53 -12.47
N PRO A 80 10.58 -13.07 -11.80
CA PRO A 80 9.97 -13.85 -10.73
C PRO A 80 9.34 -15.12 -11.31
N SER A 81 9.60 -16.26 -10.68
CA SER A 81 8.89 -17.51 -11.00
C SER A 81 7.42 -17.46 -10.55
N ILE A 82 7.13 -16.66 -9.52
CA ILE A 82 5.78 -16.49 -8.96
C ILE A 82 5.54 -14.99 -8.73
N PHE A 83 4.41 -14.51 -9.26
CA PHE A 83 3.89 -13.17 -8.99
C PHE A 83 2.43 -13.33 -8.56
N MET A 84 2.11 -12.93 -7.32
CA MET A 84 0.81 -13.19 -6.71
C MET A 84 0.30 -11.94 -5.99
N THR A 85 -0.98 -11.64 -6.18
CA THR A 85 -1.72 -10.66 -5.37
C THR A 85 -2.66 -11.42 -4.44
N ILE A 86 -2.56 -11.16 -3.14
CA ILE A 86 -3.40 -11.78 -2.12
C ILE A 86 -4.43 -10.75 -1.68
N ASN A 87 -5.69 -10.94 -2.08
CA ASN A 87 -6.81 -10.12 -1.61
C ASN A 87 -7.60 -10.87 -0.54
N LEU A 88 -7.54 -10.39 0.70
CA LEU A 88 -8.13 -11.06 1.85
C LEU A 88 -9.50 -10.47 2.17
N ALA A 89 -10.53 -11.32 2.17
CA ALA A 89 -11.87 -10.96 2.58
C ALA A 89 -12.10 -11.37 4.05
N ASP A 90 -12.01 -10.40 4.96
CA ASP A 90 -12.25 -10.58 6.39
C ASP A 90 -13.72 -10.90 6.71
N ILE A 91 -14.68 -10.33 5.97
CA ILE A 91 -16.13 -10.60 6.12
C ILE A 91 -16.54 -12.06 5.92
N HIS A 92 -15.70 -12.85 5.24
CA HIS A 92 -15.91 -14.29 5.00
C HIS A 92 -14.99 -15.16 5.86
N SER A 93 -14.09 -14.54 6.62
CA SER A 93 -13.10 -15.25 7.43
C SER A 93 -13.65 -15.55 8.82
N ARG A 94 -13.78 -16.83 9.14
CA ARG A 94 -14.12 -17.27 10.50
C ARG A 94 -13.04 -16.90 11.51
N VAL A 95 -11.77 -16.88 11.09
CA VAL A 95 -10.66 -16.42 11.92
C VAL A 95 -10.82 -14.94 12.27
N ALA A 96 -11.27 -14.12 11.32
CA ALA A 96 -11.55 -12.70 11.59
C ALA A 96 -12.72 -12.52 12.56
N LEU A 97 -13.80 -13.30 12.40
CA LEU A 97 -14.94 -13.29 13.34
C LEU A 97 -14.54 -13.78 14.74
N HIS A 98 -13.74 -14.84 14.83
CA HIS A 98 -13.21 -15.34 16.09
C HIS A 98 -12.37 -14.26 16.80
N PHE A 99 -11.51 -13.53 16.06
CA PHE A 99 -10.79 -12.39 16.61
C PHE A 99 -11.68 -11.21 16.99
N ALA A 100 -12.86 -11.09 16.38
CA ALA A 100 -13.90 -10.12 16.75
C ALA A 100 -14.75 -10.59 17.95
N GLY A 101 -14.46 -11.76 18.53
CA GLY A 101 -15.13 -12.27 19.71
C GLY A 101 -16.43 -13.04 19.43
N VAL A 102 -16.70 -13.40 18.17
CA VAL A 102 -17.82 -14.30 17.85
C VAL A 102 -17.47 -15.70 18.36
N ASP A 103 -18.37 -16.27 19.15
CA ASP A 103 -18.24 -17.65 19.65
C ASP A 103 -18.40 -18.63 18.49
N LEU A 104 -17.27 -19.02 17.93
CA LEU A 104 -17.17 -19.91 16.79
C LEU A 104 -16.17 -21.00 17.13
N ASP A 105 -16.62 -22.24 17.01
CA ASP A 105 -15.74 -23.38 16.95
C ASP A 105 -15.02 -23.37 15.58
N LEU A 106 -13.70 -23.24 15.61
CA LEU A 106 -12.86 -23.24 14.41
C LEU A 106 -12.64 -24.66 13.88
N ASP A 107 -12.81 -25.69 14.72
CA ASP A 107 -12.60 -27.10 14.40
C ASP A 107 -13.92 -27.78 13.98
N THR A 108 -15.05 -27.38 14.57
CA THR A 108 -16.38 -27.94 14.28
C THR A 108 -17.16 -27.08 13.29
N ILE A 109 -17.34 -27.58 12.07
CA ILE A 109 -17.93 -26.83 10.95
C ILE A 109 -19.47 -26.99 10.94
N LEU A 110 -20.19 -26.11 11.64
CA LEU A 110 -21.66 -26.05 11.56
C LEU A 110 -22.09 -24.75 10.87
N PRO A 111 -22.75 -24.80 9.69
CA PRO A 111 -23.20 -23.60 8.98
C PRO A 111 -24.18 -22.73 9.77
N GLU A 112 -24.93 -23.34 10.68
CA GLU A 112 -26.02 -22.71 11.44
C GLU A 112 -25.51 -21.71 12.50
N THR A 113 -24.26 -21.83 12.93
CA THR A 113 -23.66 -20.94 13.95
C THR A 113 -23.02 -19.69 13.34
N ILE A 114 -22.99 -19.58 12.01
CA ILE A 114 -22.31 -18.48 11.31
C ILE A 114 -23.31 -17.36 11.02
N PRO A 115 -23.05 -16.12 11.48
CA PRO A 115 -23.92 -14.97 11.19
C PRO A 115 -24.09 -14.74 9.69
N SER A 116 -25.17 -14.08 9.30
CA SER A 116 -25.42 -13.70 7.91
C SER A 116 -24.31 -12.78 7.37
N THR A 117 -24.20 -12.67 6.04
CA THR A 117 -23.17 -11.81 5.41
C THR A 117 -23.25 -10.36 5.89
N TYR A 118 -24.46 -9.83 6.08
CA TYR A 118 -24.66 -8.47 6.55
C TYR A 118 -24.21 -8.30 8.01
N GLU A 119 -24.60 -9.20 8.90
CA GLU A 119 -24.18 -9.18 10.30
C GLU A 119 -22.66 -9.32 10.43
N ARG A 120 -22.03 -10.20 9.65
CA ARG A 120 -20.56 -10.32 9.62
C ARG A 120 -19.90 -9.01 9.19
N ALA A 121 -20.43 -8.34 8.17
CA ALA A 121 -19.90 -7.04 7.76
C ALA A 121 -20.01 -6.00 8.88
N GLN A 122 -21.12 -5.97 9.62
CA GLN A 122 -21.29 -5.09 10.78
C GLN A 122 -20.32 -5.41 11.93
N ILE A 123 -20.13 -6.70 12.24
CA ILE A 123 -19.18 -7.16 13.26
C ILE A 123 -17.75 -6.77 12.87
N ILE A 124 -17.34 -7.02 11.64
CA ILE A 124 -16.00 -6.69 11.16
C ILE A 124 -15.76 -5.17 11.17
N ALA A 125 -16.73 -4.39 10.69
CA ALA A 125 -16.64 -2.93 10.69
C ALA A 125 -16.53 -2.35 12.11
N SER A 126 -17.15 -2.99 13.12
CA SER A 126 -17.05 -2.56 14.52
C SER A 126 -15.76 -3.02 15.22
N HIS A 127 -15.00 -3.94 14.64
CA HIS A 127 -13.79 -4.53 15.24
C HIS A 127 -12.54 -4.39 14.34
N PRO A 128 -12.06 -3.17 14.05
CA PRO A 128 -10.93 -2.95 13.14
C PRO A 128 -9.62 -3.62 13.59
N VAL A 129 -9.43 -3.81 14.90
CA VAL A 129 -8.28 -4.52 15.46
C VAL A 129 -8.34 -6.01 15.11
N ALA A 130 -9.54 -6.62 15.09
CA ALA A 130 -9.71 -8.01 14.69
C ALA A 130 -9.31 -8.22 13.22
N THR A 131 -9.73 -7.33 12.31
CA THR A 131 -9.30 -7.33 10.92
C THR A 131 -7.78 -7.22 10.78
N ALA A 132 -7.16 -6.29 11.52
CA ALA A 132 -5.71 -6.12 11.49
C ALA A 132 -4.96 -7.37 12.00
N ARG A 133 -5.45 -7.99 13.08
CA ARG A 133 -4.90 -9.25 13.60
C ARG A 133 -5.06 -10.40 12.61
N PHE A 134 -6.24 -10.52 11.98
CA PHE A 134 -6.51 -11.52 10.95
C PHE A 134 -5.53 -11.39 9.78
N LEU A 135 -5.39 -10.18 9.23
CA LEU A 135 -4.44 -9.88 8.16
C LEU A 135 -3.02 -10.28 8.55
N ASN A 136 -2.57 -9.85 9.73
CA ASN A 136 -1.21 -10.13 10.20
C ASN A 136 -0.95 -11.63 10.36
N VAL A 137 -1.88 -12.37 10.99
CA VAL A 137 -1.76 -13.81 11.21
C VAL A 137 -1.73 -14.55 9.87
N LEU A 138 -2.62 -14.19 8.94
CA LEU A 138 -2.71 -14.88 7.66
C LEU A 138 -1.46 -14.62 6.79
N ILE A 139 -1.02 -13.37 6.67
CA ILE A 139 0.20 -13.05 5.91
C ILE A 139 1.44 -13.66 6.55
N SER A 140 1.58 -13.61 7.88
CA SER A 140 2.70 -14.26 8.58
C SER A 140 2.71 -15.78 8.36
N SER A 141 1.54 -16.41 8.36
CA SER A 141 1.41 -17.84 8.10
C SER A 141 1.77 -18.19 6.66
N ILE A 142 1.36 -17.37 5.70
CA ILE A 142 1.70 -17.53 4.28
C ILE A 142 3.21 -17.38 4.09
N LEU A 143 3.84 -16.34 4.64
CA LEU A 143 5.29 -16.17 4.54
C LEU A 143 6.05 -17.33 5.20
N LYS A 144 5.63 -17.74 6.39
CA LYS A 144 6.25 -18.88 7.09
C LYS A 144 6.12 -20.18 6.32
N CYS A 145 4.93 -20.48 5.78
CA CYS A 145 4.70 -21.76 5.10
C CYS A 145 5.23 -21.77 3.67
N MET A 146 5.00 -20.70 2.89
CA MET A 146 5.37 -20.67 1.49
C MET A 146 6.81 -20.23 1.28
N VAL A 147 7.31 -19.28 2.09
CA VAL A 147 8.65 -18.71 1.94
C VAL A 147 9.66 -19.43 2.82
N GLU A 148 9.51 -19.37 4.14
CA GLU A 148 10.53 -19.92 5.07
C GLU A 148 10.64 -21.44 4.97
N LYS A 149 9.50 -22.15 5.01
CA LYS A 149 9.46 -23.61 4.88
C LYS A 149 9.66 -24.11 3.43
N SER A 150 9.88 -23.19 2.47
CA SER A 150 10.25 -23.53 1.09
C SER A 150 9.27 -24.49 0.39
N VAL A 151 7.95 -24.38 0.63
CA VAL A 151 6.94 -25.14 -0.14
C VAL A 151 7.05 -24.83 -1.64
N LEU A 152 7.51 -23.62 -1.97
CA LEU A 152 7.76 -23.18 -3.35
C LEU A 152 9.15 -23.60 -3.89
N GLY A 153 9.89 -24.44 -3.16
CA GLY A 153 11.29 -24.73 -3.42
C GLY A 153 12.25 -23.69 -2.83
N PRO A 154 13.56 -23.80 -3.09
CA PRO A 154 14.55 -22.86 -2.59
C PRO A 154 14.32 -21.44 -3.11
N ILE A 155 14.16 -20.48 -2.19
CA ILE A 155 13.89 -19.07 -2.54
C ILE A 155 15.18 -18.27 -2.49
N LYS A 156 15.58 -17.75 -3.65
CA LYS A 156 16.76 -16.86 -3.78
C LYS A 156 16.46 -15.44 -3.30
N ALA A 157 15.26 -14.94 -3.58
CA ALA A 157 14.79 -13.63 -3.16
C ALA A 157 13.26 -13.58 -3.15
N TYR A 158 12.69 -12.73 -2.29
CA TYR A 158 11.28 -12.39 -2.31
C TYR A 158 11.10 -10.89 -2.05
N PHE A 159 9.99 -10.34 -2.53
CA PHE A 159 9.58 -8.97 -2.25
C PHE A 159 8.06 -8.95 -2.05
N SER A 160 7.60 -8.32 -0.98
CA SER A 160 6.19 -8.25 -0.63
C SER A 160 5.85 -6.88 -0.08
N THR A 161 4.67 -6.38 -0.43
CA THR A 161 4.17 -5.08 0.02
C THR A 161 2.68 -5.19 0.31
N VAL A 162 2.20 -4.39 1.25
CA VAL A 162 0.77 -4.21 1.49
C VAL A 162 0.34 -2.90 0.85
N GLU A 163 -0.59 -2.98 -0.09
CA GLU A 163 -1.27 -1.80 -0.63
C GLU A 163 -2.59 -1.60 0.15
N LYS A 164 -2.80 -0.39 0.66
CA LYS A 164 -4.09 0.08 1.18
C LYS A 164 -4.57 1.24 0.31
#